data_AF-A0A5J4QCZ2-F1
#
_entry.id   AF-A0A5J4QCZ2-F1
#
_cell.length_a   1.000
_cell.length_b   1.000
_cell.length_c   1.000
_cell.angle_alpha   90.00
_cell.angle_beta   90.00
_cell.angle_gamma   90.00
#
_symmetry.space_group_name_H-M   'P 1'
#
loop_
_entity.id
_entity.type
_entity.pdbx_description
1 polymer ?
#
loop_
_entity_poly.entity_id
_entity_poly.type
_entity_poly.pdbx_seq_one_letter_code
_entity_poly.pdbx_strand_id
1 'polypeptide(L)'
;MLTNDQIRILLSDIENERVERTISTKDTDKFAWVICAFANDLSNKRQPSYLFIGAHENGSLCGLKVTDKLSRNLAGLCSDGNILPQPALMVEKVSFPKGDKREIKQQLASLKLFDTTHDRPTVGGILLVSKDPVHVLFGAYIQYVKFAGTSRTSKVLNERQFSGNLITILNEIDYFIKYTIQTQR
;
A
#
# COMPACT_ATOMS: atom_id res chain seq x y z
N MET A 1 -12.47 20.05 -10.52
CA MET A 1 -11.17 20.01 -11.24
C MET A 1 -10.35 21.21 -10.80
N LEU A 2 -9.01 21.09 -10.80
CA LEU A 2 -8.12 22.22 -10.53
C LEU A 2 -8.17 23.24 -11.67
N THR A 3 -7.97 24.52 -11.36
CA THR A 3 -7.74 25.57 -12.36
C THR A 3 -6.27 25.59 -12.80
N ASN A 4 -5.99 26.20 -13.95
CA ASN A 4 -4.62 26.34 -14.46
C ASN A 4 -3.68 27.06 -13.48
N ASP A 5 -4.20 28.05 -12.74
CA ASP A 5 -3.41 28.76 -11.74
C ASP A 5 -3.10 27.88 -10.53
N GLN A 6 -4.07 27.07 -10.07
CA GLN A 6 -3.85 26.09 -9.01
C GLN A 6 -2.83 25.01 -9.40
N ILE A 7 -2.85 24.57 -10.67
CA ILE A 7 -1.86 23.64 -11.21
C ILE A 7 -0.46 24.27 -11.20
N ARG A 8 -0.33 25.52 -11.63
CA ARG A 8 0.95 26.24 -11.62
C ARG A 8 1.51 26.37 -10.20
N ILE A 9 0.66 26.71 -9.24
CA ILE A 9 1.04 26.79 -7.82
C ILE A 9 1.57 25.44 -7.33
N LEU A 10 0.84 24.34 -7.59
CA LEU A 10 1.25 22.99 -7.19
C LEU A 10 2.51 22.51 -7.90
N LEU A 11 2.75 22.94 -9.15
CA LEU A 11 4.00 22.64 -9.86
C LEU A 11 5.19 23.38 -9.26
N SER A 12 5.01 24.63 -8.83
CA SER A 12 6.07 25.45 -8.22
C SER A 12 6.29 25.20 -6.72
N ASP A 13 5.38 24.46 -6.07
CA ASP A 13 5.48 24.15 -4.64
C ASP A 13 6.67 23.20 -4.35
N ILE A 14 7.19 23.24 -3.13
CA ILE A 14 8.20 22.29 -2.67
C ILE A 14 7.57 20.89 -2.71
N GLU A 15 8.33 19.88 -3.19
CA GLU A 15 7.85 18.50 -3.16
C GLU A 15 7.35 18.15 -1.77
N ASN A 16 6.10 17.70 -1.71
CA ASN A 16 5.42 17.35 -0.48
C ASN A 16 4.68 16.04 -0.70
N GLU A 17 4.18 15.46 0.38
CA GLU A 17 3.53 14.14 0.40
C GLU A 17 2.27 14.05 -0.48
N ARG A 18 1.83 15.16 -1.10
CA ARG A 18 0.67 15.24 -1.99
C ARG A 18 1.01 15.50 -3.45
N VAL A 19 2.27 15.81 -3.78
CA VAL A 19 2.66 16.16 -5.15
C VAL A 19 3.91 15.40 -5.53
N GLU A 20 3.78 14.55 -6.56
CA GLU A 20 4.90 13.85 -7.18
C GLU A 20 5.05 14.33 -8.62
N ARG A 21 6.29 14.48 -9.11
CA ARG A 21 6.59 14.91 -10.46
C ARG A 21 7.47 13.88 -11.18
N THR A 22 7.23 13.72 -12.46
CA THR A 22 8.07 12.86 -13.30
C THR A 22 8.02 13.29 -14.75
N ILE A 23 9.15 13.23 -15.44
CA ILE A 23 9.21 13.39 -16.90
C ILE A 23 9.01 12.06 -17.63
N SER A 24 9.06 10.93 -16.90
CA SER A 24 8.86 9.61 -17.48
C SER A 24 7.39 9.40 -17.82
N THR A 25 7.14 8.76 -18.96
CA THR A 25 5.80 8.37 -19.42
C THR A 25 5.57 6.86 -19.45
N LYS A 26 6.60 6.09 -19.08
CA LYS A 26 6.62 4.62 -19.20
C LYS A 26 6.91 3.90 -17.89
N ASP A 27 7.22 4.65 -16.83
CA ASP A 27 7.56 4.10 -15.52
C ASP A 27 6.29 3.76 -14.72
N THR A 28 5.57 2.75 -15.20
CA THR A 28 4.28 2.34 -14.66
C THR A 28 4.37 1.84 -13.23
N ASP A 29 5.51 1.27 -12.84
CA ASP A 29 5.76 0.80 -11.48
C ASP A 29 5.87 1.98 -10.51
N LYS A 30 6.62 3.03 -10.87
CA LYS A 30 6.64 4.28 -10.09
C LYS A 30 5.25 4.91 -9.99
N PHE A 31 4.49 4.92 -11.10
CA PHE A 31 3.14 5.48 -11.08
C PHE A 31 2.23 4.71 -10.13
N ALA A 32 2.24 3.38 -10.18
CA ALA A 32 1.45 2.53 -9.30
C ALA A 32 1.81 2.75 -7.83
N TRP A 33 3.10 2.79 -7.48
CA TRP A 33 3.53 3.04 -6.11
C TRP A 33 3.04 4.40 -5.59
N VAL A 34 3.23 5.46 -6.38
CA VAL A 34 2.81 6.81 -6.02
C VAL A 34 1.28 6.88 -5.84
N ILE A 35 0.51 6.28 -6.76
CA ILE A 35 -0.94 6.24 -6.67
C ILE A 35 -1.38 5.47 -5.42
N CYS A 36 -0.75 4.35 -5.09
CA CYS A 36 -1.02 3.60 -3.87
C CYS A 36 -0.69 4.41 -2.61
N ALA A 37 0.44 5.11 -2.57
CA ALA A 37 0.82 5.98 -1.45
C ALA A 37 -0.20 7.12 -1.25
N PHE A 38 -0.64 7.74 -2.34
CA PHE A 38 -1.67 8.79 -2.34
C PHE A 38 -3.04 8.26 -1.91
N ALA A 39 -3.46 7.12 -2.41
CA ALA A 39 -4.72 6.49 -2.05
C ALA A 39 -4.77 6.11 -0.56
N ASN A 40 -3.63 5.72 0.00
CA ASN A 40 -3.50 5.37 1.41
C ASN A 40 -3.41 6.59 2.35
N ASP A 41 -3.22 7.81 1.82
CA ASP A 41 -3.10 9.07 2.58
C ASP A 41 -2.28 8.91 3.87
N LEU A 42 -1.05 8.39 3.75
CA LEU A 42 -0.24 7.98 4.90
C LEU A 42 0.05 9.12 5.89
N SER A 43 0.16 10.35 5.38
CA SER A 43 0.33 11.54 6.20
C SER A 43 -0.99 12.16 6.67
N ASN A 44 -2.11 11.50 6.39
CA ASN A 44 -3.48 11.84 6.81
C ASN A 44 -3.81 13.32 6.55
N LYS A 45 -3.45 13.80 5.36
CA LYS A 45 -3.72 15.19 4.97
C LYS A 45 -5.20 15.39 4.67
N ARG A 46 -5.93 14.31 4.34
CA ARG A 46 -7.35 14.32 3.93
C ARG A 46 -7.62 15.31 2.81
N GLN A 47 -6.63 15.48 1.94
CA GLN A 47 -6.70 16.38 0.80
C GLN A 47 -6.21 15.64 -0.45
N PRO A 48 -6.71 16.00 -1.65
CA PRO A 48 -6.33 15.32 -2.88
C PRO A 48 -4.82 15.39 -3.16
N SER A 49 -4.25 14.33 -3.71
CA SER A 49 -2.86 14.27 -4.16
C SER A 49 -2.78 14.20 -5.69
N TYR A 50 -1.65 14.64 -6.25
CA TYR A 50 -1.46 14.86 -7.68
C TYR A 50 -0.12 14.28 -8.16
N LEU A 51 -0.18 13.43 -9.18
CA LEU A 51 1.00 12.97 -9.92
C LEU A 51 1.08 13.76 -11.24
N PHE A 52 2.11 14.59 -11.39
CA PHE A 52 2.35 15.35 -12.61
C PHE A 52 3.30 14.59 -13.54
N ILE A 53 2.79 14.23 -14.72
CA ILE A 53 3.56 13.58 -15.78
C ILE A 53 3.96 14.63 -16.82
N GLY A 54 5.26 14.71 -17.12
CA GLY A 54 5.86 15.73 -17.97
C GLY A 54 6.40 16.95 -17.22
N ALA A 55 6.64 16.83 -15.92
CA ALA A 55 7.22 17.89 -15.08
C ALA A 55 8.54 17.44 -14.46
N HIS A 56 9.51 18.35 -14.42
CA HIS A 56 10.76 18.19 -13.69
C HIS A 56 10.53 18.41 -12.19
N GLU A 57 11.45 17.93 -11.36
CA GLU A 57 11.44 18.10 -9.90
C GLU A 57 11.35 19.59 -9.50
N ASN A 58 11.98 20.48 -10.28
CA ASN A 58 11.95 21.93 -10.10
C ASN A 58 10.64 22.62 -10.54
N GLY A 59 9.61 21.85 -10.93
CA GLY A 59 8.31 22.35 -11.37
C GLY A 59 8.24 22.80 -12.84
N SER A 60 9.36 22.83 -13.56
CA SER A 60 9.36 23.16 -14.99
C SER A 60 8.77 22.04 -15.84
N LEU A 61 8.10 22.39 -16.94
CA LEU A 61 7.48 21.43 -17.85
C LEU A 61 8.46 20.99 -18.93
N CYS A 62 8.53 19.70 -19.23
CA CYS A 62 9.43 19.16 -20.26
C CYS A 62 8.87 19.25 -21.70
N GLY A 63 7.69 19.86 -21.86
CA GLY A 63 7.02 20.01 -23.17
C GLY A 63 6.34 18.73 -23.68
N LEU A 64 6.05 17.78 -22.79
CA LEU A 64 5.36 16.54 -23.14
C LEU A 64 4.01 16.81 -23.83
N LYS A 65 3.84 16.28 -25.04
CA LYS A 65 2.56 16.30 -25.75
C LYS A 65 1.72 15.08 -25.35
N VAL A 66 0.57 15.33 -24.74
CA VAL A 66 -0.36 14.27 -24.34
C VAL A 66 -1.01 13.68 -25.59
N THR A 67 -0.85 12.37 -25.79
CA THR A 67 -1.47 11.62 -26.88
C THR A 67 -2.55 10.70 -26.33
N ASP A 68 -3.55 10.35 -27.14
CA ASP A 68 -4.62 9.42 -26.73
C ASP A 68 -4.09 8.08 -26.24
N LYS A 69 -2.98 7.60 -26.81
CA LYS A 69 -2.32 6.37 -26.39
C LYS A 69 -1.78 6.50 -24.96
N LEU A 70 -1.16 7.63 -24.63
CA LEU A 70 -0.68 7.90 -23.26
C LEU A 70 -1.85 7.97 -22.27
N SER A 71 -2.93 8.68 -22.63
CA SER A 71 -4.12 8.78 -21.79
C SER A 71 -4.76 7.42 -21.52
N ARG A 72 -4.89 6.56 -22.54
CA ARG A 72 -5.41 5.19 -22.38
C ARG A 72 -4.51 4.32 -21.50
N ASN A 73 -3.19 4.40 -21.70
CA ASN A 73 -2.24 3.64 -20.88
C ASN A 73 -2.32 4.03 -19.40
N LEU A 74 -2.39 5.34 -19.11
CA LEU A 74 -2.51 5.82 -17.73
C LEU A 74 -3.86 5.47 -17.10
N ALA A 75 -4.95 5.53 -17.87
CA ALA A 75 -6.26 5.07 -17.40
C ALA A 75 -6.29 3.55 -17.13
N GLY A 76 -5.52 2.77 -17.89
CA GLY A 76 -5.36 1.33 -17.71
C GLY A 76 -4.72 0.93 -16.38
N LEU A 77 -3.89 1.79 -15.78
CA LEU A 77 -3.22 1.50 -14.50
C LEU A 77 -4.20 1.11 -13.38
N CYS A 78 -5.41 1.69 -13.35
CA CYS A 78 -6.45 1.35 -12.38
C CYS A 78 -7.05 -0.05 -12.59
N SER A 79 -6.90 -0.62 -13.79
CA SER A 79 -7.48 -1.91 -14.20
C SER A 79 -6.44 -3.04 -14.24
N ASP A 80 -5.14 -2.72 -14.27
CA ASP A 80 -4.04 -3.68 -14.44
C ASP A 80 -3.72 -4.50 -13.18
N GLY A 81 -4.47 -4.35 -12.08
CA GLY A 81 -4.27 -5.11 -10.84
C GLY A 81 -2.96 -4.80 -10.09
N ASN A 82 -2.11 -3.91 -10.60
CA ASN A 82 -0.93 -3.40 -9.91
C ASN A 82 -1.25 -2.27 -8.91
N ILE A 83 -2.40 -1.60 -9.10
CA ILE A 83 -2.99 -0.69 -8.11
C ILE A 83 -3.94 -1.52 -7.23
N LEU A 84 -3.37 -2.45 -6.48
CA LEU A 84 -4.01 -3.02 -5.30
C LEU A 84 -3.48 -2.20 -4.11
N PRO A 85 -4.31 -1.78 -3.15
CA PRO A 85 -3.79 -1.16 -1.94
C PRO A 85 -2.96 -2.21 -1.20
N GLN A 86 -1.66 -2.24 -1.47
CA GLN A 86 -0.72 -2.86 -0.56
C GLN A 86 -0.76 -2.03 0.73
N PRO A 87 -0.90 -2.67 1.90
CA PRO A 87 -0.78 -1.98 3.17
C PRO A 87 0.58 -1.28 3.23
N ALA A 88 0.61 0.04 3.11
CA ALA A 88 1.83 0.79 3.29
C ALA A 88 2.03 1.04 4.79
N LEU A 89 2.95 0.29 5.39
CA LEU A 89 3.40 0.47 6.77
C LEU A 89 4.57 1.47 6.77
N MET A 90 4.32 2.68 7.27
CA MET A 90 5.39 3.65 7.52
C MET A 90 5.97 3.39 8.91
N VAL A 91 7.21 2.91 8.97
CA VAL A 91 7.94 2.66 10.23
C VAL A 91 8.91 3.80 10.47
N GLU A 92 8.57 4.69 11.39
CA GLU A 92 9.47 5.75 11.86
C GLU A 92 10.09 5.34 13.21
N LYS A 93 11.42 5.26 13.28
CA LYS A 93 12.12 4.91 14.51
C LYS A 93 12.37 6.18 15.34
N VAL A 94 11.51 6.42 16.32
CA VAL A 94 11.71 7.48 17.31
C VAL A 94 12.22 6.86 18.61
N SER A 95 13.38 7.31 19.07
CA SER A 95 14.03 6.82 20.29
C SER A 95 14.03 7.91 21.36
N PHE A 96 13.39 7.63 22.50
CA PHE A 96 13.44 8.50 23.67
C PHE A 96 14.50 7.99 24.68
N PRO A 97 15.34 8.86 25.27
CA PRO A 97 16.41 8.46 26.20
C PRO A 97 15.95 7.65 27.43
N LYS A 98 14.66 7.74 27.80
CA LYS A 98 14.06 7.04 28.95
C LYS A 98 13.02 5.98 28.54
N GLY A 99 12.99 5.60 27.27
CA GLY A 99 11.91 4.79 26.70
C GLY A 99 10.61 5.59 26.52
N ASP A 100 9.67 5.02 25.79
CA ASP A 100 8.34 5.59 25.64
C ASP A 100 7.53 5.36 26.93
N LYS A 101 7.16 6.44 27.61
CA LYS A 101 6.40 6.41 28.87
C LYS A 101 4.89 6.59 28.68
N ARG A 102 4.43 6.72 27.45
CA ARG A 102 3.00 6.83 27.16
C ARG A 102 2.29 5.52 27.49
N GLU A 103 1.01 5.61 27.81
CA GLU A 103 0.17 4.42 27.98
C GLU A 103 0.11 3.59 26.69
N ILE A 104 -0.06 2.27 26.80
CA ILE A 104 0.04 1.36 25.64
C ILE A 104 -0.87 1.76 24.47
N LYS A 105 -2.08 2.26 24.75
CA LYS A 105 -3.02 2.77 23.73
C LYS A 105 -2.44 3.95 22.96
N GLN A 106 -1.75 4.87 23.64
CA GLN A 106 -1.10 6.03 23.03
C GLN A 106 0.14 5.63 22.23
N GLN A 107 0.89 4.64 22.70
CA GLN A 107 2.01 4.05 21.94
C GLN A 107 1.49 3.45 20.62
N LEU A 108 0.46 2.60 20.69
CA LEU A 108 -0.18 2.00 19.53
C LEU A 108 -0.82 3.04 18.60
N ALA A 109 -1.41 4.09 19.14
CA ALA A 109 -2.00 5.18 18.35
C ALA A 109 -0.95 5.97 17.58
N SER A 110 0.26 6.14 18.14
CA SER A 110 1.37 6.78 17.41
C SER A 110 1.84 5.96 16.21
N LEU A 111 1.61 4.65 16.23
CA LEU A 111 1.84 3.73 15.11
C LEU A 111 0.60 3.53 14.21
N LYS A 112 -0.48 4.30 14.44
CA LYS A 112 -1.78 4.16 13.75
C LYS A 112 -2.45 2.79 13.93
N LEU A 113 -2.07 2.04 14.97
CA LEU A 113 -2.65 0.74 15.32
C LEU A 113 -3.84 0.86 16.27
N PHE A 114 -4.08 2.04 16.86
CA PHE A 114 -5.17 2.29 17.78
C PHE A 114 -5.81 3.67 17.52
N ASP A 115 -7.14 3.71 17.50
CA ASP A 115 -7.94 4.92 17.40
C ASP A 115 -8.34 5.37 18.81
N THR A 116 -7.72 6.46 19.28
CA THR A 116 -7.99 7.01 20.61
C THR A 116 -9.32 7.73 20.71
N THR A 117 -9.87 8.23 19.61
CA THR A 117 -11.17 8.91 19.58
C THR A 117 -12.33 7.94 19.82
N HIS A 118 -12.22 6.72 19.29
CA HIS A 118 -13.26 5.68 19.44
C HIS A 118 -12.85 4.56 20.41
N ASP A 119 -11.74 4.73 21.11
CA ASP A 119 -11.13 3.79 22.05
C ASP A 119 -11.06 2.33 21.55
N ARG A 120 -10.58 2.14 20.32
CA ARG A 120 -10.52 0.81 19.69
C ARG A 120 -9.29 0.61 18.81
N PRO A 121 -8.81 -0.64 18.65
CA PRO A 121 -7.79 -0.95 17.65
C PRO A 121 -8.24 -0.61 16.22
N THR A 122 -7.30 -0.21 15.37
CA THR A 122 -7.56 -0.11 13.93
C THR A 122 -7.54 -1.50 13.29
N VAL A 123 -8.07 -1.64 12.07
CA VAL A 123 -7.95 -2.89 11.30
C VAL A 123 -6.49 -3.31 11.13
N GLY A 124 -5.60 -2.35 10.87
CA GLY A 124 -4.15 -2.59 10.80
C GLY A 124 -3.58 -3.08 12.14
N GLY A 125 -4.01 -2.49 13.27
CA GLY A 125 -3.65 -2.98 14.60
C GLY A 125 -4.10 -4.41 14.86
N ILE A 126 -5.33 -4.75 14.48
CA ILE A 126 -5.86 -6.11 14.61
C ILE A 126 -5.04 -7.08 13.75
N LEU A 127 -4.84 -6.77 12.47
CA LEU A 127 -4.11 -7.67 11.57
C LEU A 127 -2.63 -7.82 11.95
N LEU A 128 -1.97 -6.76 12.43
CA LEU A 128 -0.53 -6.77 12.67
C LEU A 128 -0.14 -7.37 14.03
N VAL A 129 -0.91 -7.11 15.09
CA VAL A 129 -0.52 -7.46 16.47
C VAL A 129 -1.58 -8.20 17.28
N SER A 130 -2.78 -8.46 16.75
CA SER A 130 -3.77 -9.26 17.48
C SER A 130 -3.26 -10.69 17.71
N LYS A 131 -3.67 -11.30 18.81
CA LYS A 131 -3.47 -12.73 19.04
C LYS A 131 -4.38 -13.58 18.13
N ASP A 132 -5.56 -13.06 17.83
CA ASP A 132 -6.58 -13.75 17.03
C ASP A 132 -7.36 -12.75 16.18
N PRO A 133 -6.85 -12.39 14.98
CA PRO A 133 -7.53 -11.46 14.10
C PRO A 133 -8.79 -12.05 13.45
N VAL A 134 -8.89 -13.39 13.30
CA VAL A 134 -10.04 -14.05 12.64
C VAL A 134 -11.31 -13.90 13.47
N HIS A 135 -11.21 -13.92 14.80
CA HIS A 135 -12.34 -13.70 15.69
C HIS A 135 -12.94 -12.28 15.61
N VAL A 136 -12.14 -11.30 15.21
CA VAL A 136 -12.55 -9.88 15.15
C VAL A 136 -12.85 -9.46 13.71
N LEU A 137 -12.15 -10.05 12.74
CA LEU A 137 -12.25 -9.74 11.33
C LEU A 137 -12.41 -11.03 10.53
N PHE A 138 -13.64 -11.32 10.13
CA PHE A 138 -13.95 -12.47 9.27
C PHE A 138 -13.12 -12.39 7.99
N GLY A 139 -12.49 -13.51 7.62
CA GLY A 139 -11.60 -13.56 6.46
C GLY A 139 -10.16 -13.12 6.71
N ALA A 140 -9.74 -12.85 7.95
CA ALA A 140 -8.34 -12.55 8.31
C ALA A 140 -7.44 -13.79 8.26
N TYR A 141 -7.39 -14.47 7.12
CA TYR A 141 -6.53 -15.62 6.86
C TYR A 141 -6.01 -15.58 5.42
N ILE A 142 -4.93 -16.32 5.17
CA ILE A 142 -4.42 -16.57 3.82
C ILE A 142 -4.61 -18.05 3.51
N GLN A 143 -5.07 -18.36 2.30
CA GLN A 143 -5.29 -19.73 1.86
C GLN A 143 -4.51 -20.01 0.58
N TYR A 144 -3.67 -21.04 0.66
CA TYR A 144 -2.97 -21.63 -0.47
C TYR A 144 -3.77 -22.82 -0.99
N VAL A 145 -3.99 -22.88 -2.30
CA VAL A 145 -4.59 -24.03 -2.97
C VAL A 145 -3.82 -24.34 -4.26
N LYS A 146 -3.33 -25.57 -4.38
CA LYS A 146 -2.70 -26.11 -5.59
C LYS A 146 -3.70 -26.97 -6.34
N PHE A 147 -3.95 -26.64 -7.60
CA PHE A 147 -4.81 -27.43 -8.48
C PHE A 147 -4.00 -28.29 -9.45
N ALA A 148 -4.59 -29.41 -9.89
CA ALA A 148 -3.98 -30.30 -10.88
C ALA A 148 -3.95 -29.71 -12.31
N GLY A 149 -4.70 -28.63 -12.54
CA GLY A 149 -4.85 -27.98 -13.84
C GLY A 149 -5.32 -26.53 -13.71
N THR A 150 -5.56 -25.87 -14.83
CA THR A 150 -5.88 -24.43 -14.91
C THR A 150 -7.39 -24.13 -14.84
N SER A 151 -8.25 -25.15 -14.88
CA SER A 151 -9.70 -24.98 -14.76
C SER A 151 -10.13 -24.84 -13.30
N ARG A 152 -11.17 -24.03 -13.06
CA ARG A 152 -11.85 -23.91 -11.74
C ARG A 152 -12.42 -25.23 -11.20
N THR A 153 -12.64 -26.23 -12.06
CA THR A 153 -13.12 -27.56 -11.67
C THR A 153 -12.00 -28.58 -11.43
N SER A 154 -10.73 -28.14 -11.53
CA SER A 154 -9.58 -29.02 -11.40
C SER A 154 -9.48 -29.56 -9.97
N LYS A 155 -9.00 -30.80 -9.85
CA LYS A 155 -8.80 -31.43 -8.54
C LYS A 155 -7.81 -30.63 -7.69
N VAL A 156 -8.14 -30.41 -6.42
CA VAL A 156 -7.22 -29.84 -5.43
C VAL A 156 -6.17 -30.89 -5.07
N LEU A 157 -4.90 -30.55 -5.27
CA LEU A 157 -3.73 -31.37 -4.95
C LEU A 157 -3.16 -31.05 -3.57
N ASN A 158 -3.24 -29.79 -3.16
CA ASN A 158 -2.76 -29.33 -1.86
C ASN A 158 -3.59 -28.11 -1.44
N GLU A 159 -3.91 -28.03 -0.16
CA GLU A 159 -4.65 -26.93 0.43
C GLU A 159 -4.07 -26.66 1.81
N ARG A 160 -3.83 -25.38 2.11
CA ARG A 160 -3.34 -24.95 3.41
C ARG A 160 -3.86 -23.55 3.74
N GLN A 161 -4.36 -23.39 4.95
CA GLN A 161 -4.76 -22.10 5.50
C GLN A 161 -3.74 -21.63 6.54
N PHE A 162 -3.45 -20.33 6.54
CA PHE A 162 -2.62 -19.62 7.50
C PHE A 162 -3.49 -18.58 8.20
N SER A 163 -3.52 -18.61 9.53
CA SER A 163 -4.33 -17.71 10.35
C SER A 163 -3.54 -17.27 11.57
N GLY A 164 -3.76 -16.04 12.00
CA GLY A 164 -2.94 -15.37 13.02
C GLY A 164 -2.65 -13.94 12.60
N ASN A 165 -1.89 -13.19 13.39
CA ASN A 165 -1.43 -11.88 12.92
C ASN A 165 -0.42 -12.01 11.78
N LEU A 166 -0.24 -10.91 11.06
CA LEU A 166 0.65 -10.84 9.91
C LEU A 166 2.10 -11.19 10.26
N ILE A 167 2.59 -10.86 11.46
CA ILE A 167 3.96 -11.20 11.87
C ILE A 167 4.15 -12.73 11.89
N THR A 168 3.18 -13.46 12.44
CA THR A 168 3.21 -14.92 12.46
C THR A 168 2.99 -15.51 11.06
N ILE A 169 1.95 -15.05 10.35
CA ILE A 169 1.58 -15.59 9.03
C ILE A 169 2.71 -15.41 8.01
N LEU A 170 3.36 -14.25 7.96
CA LEU A 170 4.43 -13.98 6.99
C LEU A 170 5.61 -14.94 7.18
N ASN A 171 6.01 -15.19 8.43
CA ASN A 171 7.06 -16.17 8.72
C ASN A 171 6.64 -17.59 8.27
N GLU A 172 5.42 -18.02 8.61
CA GLU A 172 4.92 -19.34 8.22
C GLU A 172 4.84 -19.52 6.70
N ILE A 173 4.45 -18.48 5.97
CA ILE A 173 4.39 -18.48 4.50
C ILE A 173 5.79 -18.58 3.91
N ASP A 174 6.77 -17.82 4.42
CA ASP A 174 8.16 -17.90 3.95
C ASP A 174 8.73 -19.32 4.12
N TYR A 175 8.49 -19.95 5.27
CA TYR A 175 8.83 -21.36 5.47
C TYR A 175 8.08 -22.26 4.48
N PHE A 176 6.78 -22.06 4.30
CA PHE A 176 5.99 -22.88 3.39
C PHE A 176 6.48 -22.80 1.93
N ILE A 177 6.76 -21.60 1.43
CA ILE A 177 7.28 -21.38 0.07
C ILE A 177 8.62 -22.09 -0.10
N LYS A 178 9.55 -21.87 0.84
CA LYS A 178 10.91 -22.41 0.77
C LYS A 178 10.94 -23.94 0.78
N TYR A 179 10.14 -24.58 1.62
CA TYR A 179 10.22 -26.03 1.84
C TYR A 179 9.16 -26.85 1.10
N THR A 180 8.10 -26.23 0.58
CA THR A 180 7.01 -26.96 -0.10
C THR A 180 6.92 -26.62 -1.58
N ILE A 181 7.19 -25.36 -1.96
CA ILE A 181 7.03 -24.91 -3.35
C ILE A 181 8.36 -24.98 -4.09
N GLN A 182 9.45 -24.49 -3.49
CA GLN A 182 10.76 -24.44 -4.16
C GLN A 182 11.44 -25.80 -4.28
N THR A 183 11.18 -26.74 -3.36
CA THR A 183 11.77 -28.09 -3.37
C THR A 183 11.11 -29.04 -4.39
N GLN A 184 10.03 -28.60 -5.06
CA GLN A 184 9.35 -29.33 -6.14
C GLN A 184 9.85 -28.94 -7.55
N ARG A 185 11.02 -28.30 -7.66
CA ARG A 185 11.69 -28.02 -8.94
C ARG A 185 12.87 -28.95 -9.17
#